data_AF-A0A7K0CTC5-F1
#
_entry.id   AF-A0A7K0CTC5-F1
#
_cell.length_a   1.000
_cell.length_b   1.000
_cell.length_c   1.000
_cell.angle_alpha   90.00
_cell.angle_beta   90.00
_cell.angle_gamma   90.00
#
_symmetry.space_group_name_H-M   'P 1'
#
loop_
_entity.id
_entity.type
_entity.pdbx_description
1 polymer ?
#
loop_
_entity_poly.entity_id
_entity_poly.type
_entity_poly.pdbx_seq_one_letter_code
_entity_poly.pdbx_strand_id
1 'polypeptide(L)'
;MPVRSSPLTPAYVHSVLKSALEHAVREEENPRNVARNVRTGTPRPRRFEPLTADEARKFLTAASGHRLQPLFELALHTGLRKGELLGLRWEDLDLVGGLASIRRTLQRTNSGGLTALPTKTKSSERRIALPTPCLRSLEQHRNRQRKERDPTEPRSKEPR
;
A
#
# COMPACT_ATOMS: atom_id res chain seq x y z
N MET A 1 13.54 -16.01 24.76
CA MET A 1 13.24 -14.58 24.93
C MET A 1 11.79 -14.35 24.53
N PRO A 2 10.87 -13.97 25.44
CA PRO A 2 9.48 -13.75 25.05
C PRO A 2 9.43 -12.54 24.10
N VAL A 3 8.80 -12.74 22.94
CA VAL A 3 8.60 -11.67 21.94
C VAL A 3 7.70 -10.62 22.60
N ARG A 4 8.28 -9.49 23.03
CA ARG A 4 7.51 -8.36 23.56
C ARG A 4 6.61 -7.85 22.43
N SER A 5 5.31 -8.14 22.52
CA SER A 5 4.33 -7.66 21.57
C SER A 5 4.21 -6.13 21.67
N SER A 6 3.97 -5.48 20.54
CA SER A 6 3.74 -4.03 20.50
C SER A 6 2.60 -3.66 21.45
N PRO A 7 2.63 -2.52 22.16
CA PRO A 7 1.53 -2.08 23.03
C PRO A 7 0.19 -1.90 22.29
N LEU A 8 0.22 -1.81 20.94
CA LEU A 8 -0.96 -1.85 20.08
C LEU A 8 -1.66 -3.23 20.07
N THR A 9 -0.89 -4.31 20.22
CA THR A 9 -1.40 -5.68 20.10
C THR A 9 -2.36 -6.04 21.25
N PRO A 10 -2.05 -5.79 22.54
CA PRO A 10 -3.00 -6.00 23.63
C PRO A 10 -4.28 -5.15 23.50
N ALA A 11 -4.16 -3.89 23.06
CA ALA A 11 -5.31 -3.02 22.86
C ALA A 11 -6.23 -3.54 21.75
N TYR A 12 -5.65 -4.03 20.65
CA TYR A 12 -6.43 -4.63 19.55
C TYR A 12 -7.11 -5.94 19.98
N VAL A 13 -6.38 -6.82 20.67
CA VAL A 13 -6.94 -8.08 21.21
C VAL A 13 -8.09 -7.79 22.18
N HIS A 14 -7.91 -6.82 23.08
CA HIS A 14 -8.97 -6.40 24.01
C HIS A 14 -10.18 -5.83 23.28
N SER A 15 -9.99 -5.02 22.23
CA SER A 15 -11.09 -4.51 21.41
C SER A 15 -11.88 -5.64 20.75
N VAL A 16 -11.20 -6.62 20.15
CA VAL A 16 -11.85 -7.78 19.51
C VAL A 16 -12.62 -8.61 20.54
N LEU A 17 -11.98 -8.93 21.66
CA LEU A 17 -12.60 -9.70 22.74
C LEU A 17 -13.81 -8.97 23.34
N LYS A 18 -13.70 -7.66 23.56
CA LYS A 18 -14.80 -6.83 24.03
C LYS A 18 -15.97 -6.90 23.05
N SER A 19 -15.74 -6.72 21.75
CA SER A 19 -16.82 -6.80 20.75
C SER A 19 -17.46 -8.19 20.67
N ALA A 20 -16.68 -9.27 20.74
CA ALA A 20 -17.22 -10.63 20.76
C ALA A 20 -18.11 -10.89 21.98
N LEU A 21 -17.68 -10.47 23.18
CA LEU A 21 -18.48 -10.60 24.39
C LEU A 21 -19.69 -9.66 24.41
N GLU A 22 -19.64 -8.49 23.76
CA GLU A 22 -20.84 -7.66 23.58
C GLU A 22 -21.87 -8.32 22.67
N HIS A 23 -21.42 -9.06 21.66
CA HIS A 23 -22.32 -9.86 20.84
C HIS A 23 -22.96 -11.00 21.65
N ALA A 24 -22.18 -11.80 22.39
CA ALA A 24 -22.71 -12.87 23.23
C ALA A 24 -23.71 -12.39 24.30
N VAL A 25 -23.52 -11.19 24.84
CA VAL A 25 -24.52 -10.57 25.75
C VAL A 25 -25.80 -10.20 25.01
N ARG A 26 -25.70 -9.71 23.76
CA ARG A 26 -26.86 -9.37 22.93
C ARG A 26 -27.67 -10.61 22.53
N GLU A 27 -26.98 -11.72 22.30
CA GLU A 27 -27.61 -13.02 22.01
C GLU A 27 -28.02 -13.77 23.28
N GLU A 28 -27.92 -13.14 24.47
CA GLU A 28 -28.28 -13.73 25.77
C GLU A 28 -27.48 -14.98 26.18
N GLU A 29 -26.42 -15.34 25.44
CA GLU A 29 -25.52 -16.45 25.77
C GLU A 29 -24.65 -16.18 26.99
N ASN A 30 -24.45 -14.90 27.33
CA ASN A 30 -23.67 -14.49 28.49
C ASN A 30 -24.36 -13.34 29.22
N PRO A 31 -24.56 -13.43 30.55
CA PRO A 31 -25.23 -12.36 31.30
C PRO A 31 -24.45 -11.04 31.33
N ARG A 32 -23.13 -11.03 31.07
CA ARG A 32 -22.34 -9.80 31.06
C ARG A 32 -21.02 -9.91 30.31
N ASN A 33 -20.55 -8.77 29.81
CA ASN A 33 -19.23 -8.65 29.20
C ASN A 33 -18.16 -8.25 30.25
N VAL A 34 -17.33 -9.22 30.64
CA VAL A 34 -16.22 -9.01 31.60
C VAL A 34 -15.10 -8.12 31.07
N ALA A 35 -14.91 -8.06 29.74
CA ALA A 35 -13.86 -7.24 29.13
C ALA A 35 -14.14 -5.73 29.24
N ARG A 36 -15.39 -5.32 29.52
CA ARG A 36 -15.73 -3.90 29.76
C ARG A 36 -14.97 -3.27 30.91
N ASN A 37 -14.65 -4.05 31.93
CA ASN A 37 -14.00 -3.57 33.14
C ASN A 37 -12.47 -3.55 33.05
N VAL A 38 -11.92 -4.13 31.99
CA VAL A 38 -10.48 -4.15 31.77
C VAL A 38 -10.06 -2.83 31.11
N ARG A 39 -9.21 -2.08 31.81
CA ARG A 39 -8.59 -0.88 31.25
C ARG A 39 -7.35 -1.27 30.47
N THR A 40 -7.40 -1.13 29.15
CA THR A 40 -6.20 -1.16 28.32
C THR A 40 -5.64 0.25 28.19
N GLY A 41 -4.31 0.37 28.23
CA GLY A 41 -3.68 1.65 27.91
C GLY A 41 -3.96 2.01 26.46
N THR A 42 -4.31 3.28 26.19
CA THR A 42 -4.42 3.77 24.81
C THR A 42 -3.02 3.74 24.19
N PRO A 43 -2.79 2.95 23.13
CA PRO A 43 -1.50 2.95 22.47
C PRO A 43 -1.22 4.36 21.97
N ARG A 44 -0.08 4.93 22.34
CA ARG A 44 0.33 6.23 21.77
C ARG A 44 0.48 6.03 20.27
N PRO A 45 -0.20 6.84 19.43
CA PRO A 45 0.02 6.76 18.00
C PRO A 45 1.50 6.97 17.74
N ARG A 46 2.09 6.09 16.91
CA ARG A 46 3.45 6.32 16.44
C ARG A 46 3.46 7.66 15.72
N ARG A 47 4.27 8.61 16.20
CA ARG A 47 4.58 9.81 15.42
C ARG A 47 5.30 9.36 14.16
N PHE A 48 4.72 9.68 13.02
CA PHE A 48 5.36 9.57 11.72
C PHE A 48 5.75 10.99 11.32
N GLU A 49 7.01 11.18 10.97
CA GLU A 49 7.50 12.44 10.41
C GLU A 49 7.44 12.31 8.89
N PRO A 50 6.49 12.98 8.22
CA PRO A 50 6.42 12.96 6.77
C PRO A 50 7.60 13.70 6.16
N LEU A 51 8.02 13.25 4.97
CA LEU A 51 8.99 14.00 4.18
C LEU A 51 8.46 15.41 3.92
N THR A 52 9.32 16.41 4.12
CA THR A 52 9.09 17.75 3.60
C THR A 52 9.13 17.75 2.07
N ALA A 53 8.60 18.80 1.45
CA ALA A 53 8.63 18.92 0.00
C ALA A 53 10.07 18.93 -0.56
N ASP A 54 11.03 19.52 0.17
CA ASP A 54 12.44 19.52 -0.21
C ASP A 54 13.08 18.14 -0.11
N GLU A 55 12.78 17.39 0.95
CA GLU A 55 13.28 16.01 1.10
C GLU A 55 12.67 15.08 0.05
N ALA A 56 11.38 15.23 -0.26
CA ALA A 56 10.73 14.49 -1.33
C ALA A 56 11.38 14.77 -2.69
N ARG A 57 11.71 16.05 -2.99
CA ARG A 57 12.46 16.41 -4.20
C ARG A 57 13.84 15.77 -4.23
N LYS A 58 14.61 15.89 -3.14
CA LYS A 58 15.95 15.28 -3.02
C LYS A 58 15.89 13.76 -3.21
N PHE A 59 14.90 13.11 -2.64
CA PHE A 59 14.68 11.68 -2.78
C PHE A 59 14.40 11.28 -4.23
N LEU A 60 13.52 12.00 -4.94
CA LEU A 60 13.24 11.75 -6.36
C LEU A 60 14.46 11.99 -7.25
N THR A 61 15.26 13.03 -6.94
CA THR A 61 16.54 13.27 -7.62
C THR A 61 17.51 12.10 -7.42
N ALA A 62 17.66 11.62 -6.19
CA ALA A 62 18.53 10.48 -5.87
C ALA A 62 18.04 9.16 -6.50
N ALA A 63 16.73 9.00 -6.66
CA ALA A 63 16.12 7.84 -7.32
C ALA A 63 16.13 7.93 -8.85
N SER A 64 16.60 9.04 -9.44
CA SER A 64 16.63 9.23 -10.89
C SER A 64 17.48 8.15 -11.57
N GLY A 65 16.93 7.52 -12.62
CA GLY A 65 17.57 6.40 -13.32
C GLY A 65 17.31 5.03 -12.69
N HIS A 66 16.91 4.96 -11.42
CA HIS A 66 16.63 3.69 -10.75
C HIS A 66 15.44 2.95 -11.39
N ARG A 67 15.43 1.61 -11.32
CA ARG A 67 14.34 0.77 -11.88
C ARG A 67 12.97 1.13 -11.32
N LEU A 68 12.93 1.48 -10.02
CA LEU A 68 11.70 1.84 -9.29
C LEU A 68 11.39 3.33 -9.27
N GLN A 69 12.15 4.18 -9.97
CA GLN A 69 11.86 5.61 -10.09
C GLN A 69 10.36 5.93 -10.37
N PRO A 70 9.68 5.32 -11.37
CA PRO A 70 8.27 5.61 -11.63
C PRO A 70 7.33 5.23 -10.48
N LEU A 71 7.68 4.21 -9.70
CA LEU A 71 6.89 3.81 -8.53
C LEU A 71 6.98 4.89 -7.43
N PHE A 72 8.17 5.44 -7.21
CA PHE A 72 8.39 6.52 -6.25
C PHE A 72 7.73 7.83 -6.69
N GLU A 73 7.84 8.16 -7.97
CA GLU A 73 7.18 9.33 -8.58
C GLU A 73 5.66 9.25 -8.33
N LEU A 74 5.05 8.13 -8.68
CA LEU A 74 3.62 7.91 -8.44
C LEU A 74 3.28 7.99 -6.95
N ALA A 75 4.05 7.34 -6.08
CA ALA A 75 3.76 7.33 -4.64
C ALA A 75 3.71 8.75 -4.05
N LEU A 76 4.67 9.61 -4.39
CA LEU A 76 4.78 10.95 -3.84
C LEU A 76 3.76 11.93 -4.44
N HIS A 77 3.43 11.79 -5.72
CA HIS A 77 2.49 12.71 -6.39
C HIS A 77 1.02 12.32 -6.23
N THR A 78 0.71 11.03 -6.08
CA THR A 78 -0.68 10.55 -6.09
C THR A 78 -1.18 10.03 -4.75
N GLY A 79 -0.27 9.76 -3.79
CA GLY A 79 -0.63 9.21 -2.48
C GLY A 79 -1.26 7.81 -2.54
N LEU A 80 -1.11 7.09 -3.65
CA LEU A 80 -1.61 5.72 -3.79
C LEU A 80 -1.00 4.79 -2.75
N ARG A 81 -1.80 3.85 -2.26
CA ARG A 81 -1.31 2.83 -1.32
C ARG A 81 -0.33 1.91 -2.04
N LYS A 82 0.67 1.40 -1.32
CA LYS A 82 1.68 0.47 -1.88
C LYS A 82 1.07 -0.68 -2.69
N GLY A 83 0.00 -1.30 -2.20
CA GLY A 83 -0.67 -2.38 -2.91
C GLY A 83 -1.36 -1.91 -4.21
N GLU A 84 -1.94 -0.71 -4.22
CA GLU A 84 -2.54 -0.11 -5.43
C GLU A 84 -1.45 0.18 -6.47
N LEU A 85 -0.33 0.79 -6.06
CA LEU A 85 0.82 1.07 -6.94
C LEU A 85 1.37 -0.20 -7.59
N LEU A 86 1.59 -1.25 -6.78
CA LEU A 86 2.10 -2.54 -7.25
C LEU A 86 1.06 -3.32 -8.08
N GLY A 87 -0.23 -2.98 -7.98
CA GLY A 87 -1.32 -3.60 -8.73
C GLY A 87 -1.61 -2.96 -10.08
N LEU A 88 -1.01 -1.80 -10.38
CA LEU A 88 -1.18 -1.11 -11.65
C LEU A 88 -0.63 -1.92 -12.82
N ARG A 89 -1.39 -1.92 -13.92
CA ARG A 89 -1.02 -2.49 -15.21
C ARG A 89 -1.11 -1.41 -16.28
N TRP A 90 -0.43 -1.63 -17.40
CA TRP A 90 -0.47 -0.69 -18.53
C TRP A 90 -1.88 -0.43 -19.08
N GLU A 91 -2.78 -1.42 -18.99
CA GLU A 91 -4.19 -1.29 -19.39
C GLU A 91 -5.01 -0.34 -18.50
N ASP A 92 -4.51 0.00 -17.30
CA ASP A 92 -5.20 0.93 -16.41
C ASP A 92 -4.74 2.38 -16.58
N LEU A 93 -3.70 2.61 -17.39
CA LEU A 93 -3.02 3.90 -17.53
C LEU A 93 -3.35 4.52 -18.88
N ASP A 94 -4.18 5.56 -18.86
CA ASP A 94 -4.37 6.45 -20.00
C ASP A 94 -3.32 7.56 -19.93
N LEU A 95 -2.18 7.33 -20.60
CA LEU A 95 -1.08 8.30 -20.61
C LEU A 95 -1.39 9.55 -21.45
N VAL A 96 -2.33 9.46 -22.39
CA VAL A 96 -2.71 10.59 -23.25
C VAL A 96 -3.70 11.48 -22.50
N GLY A 97 -4.74 10.89 -21.92
CA GLY A 97 -5.72 11.58 -21.09
C GLY A 97 -5.23 11.93 -19.68
N GLY A 98 -4.06 11.41 -19.28
CA GLY A 98 -3.46 11.71 -17.99
C GLY A 98 -4.19 11.08 -16.80
N LEU A 99 -4.71 9.86 -16.93
CA LEU A 99 -5.53 9.20 -15.91
C LEU A 99 -5.02 7.80 -15.56
N ALA A 100 -5.12 7.43 -14.29
CA ALA A 100 -4.93 6.06 -13.82
C ALA A 100 -6.22 5.50 -13.20
N SER A 101 -6.60 4.29 -13.60
CA SER A 101 -7.73 3.55 -13.05
C SER A 101 -7.27 2.58 -11.95
N ILE A 102 -7.64 2.84 -10.70
CA ILE A 102 -7.25 1.97 -9.58
C ILE A 102 -8.27 0.84 -9.46
N ARG A 103 -7.97 -0.32 -10.03
CA ARG A 103 -8.91 -1.48 -10.10
C ARG A 103 -8.53 -2.64 -9.19
N ARG A 104 -7.26 -2.71 -8.80
CA ARG A 104 -6.72 -3.85 -8.04
C ARG A 104 -5.63 -3.42 -7.09
N THR A 105 -5.42 -4.25 -6.08
CA THR A 105 -4.32 -4.13 -5.12
C THR A 105 -3.52 -5.43 -5.12
N LEU A 106 -2.20 -5.32 -5.11
CA LEU A 106 -1.31 -6.45 -4.95
C LEU A 106 -0.94 -6.58 -3.47
N GLN A 107 -1.23 -7.73 -2.88
CA GLN A 107 -0.91 -8.02 -1.48
C GLN A 107 -0.33 -9.43 -1.33
N ARG A 108 0.48 -9.63 -0.28
CA ARG A 108 1.00 -10.95 0.05
C ARG A 108 0.05 -11.62 1.03
N THR A 109 -0.49 -12.76 0.66
CA THR A 109 -1.38 -13.57 1.51
C THR A 109 -0.58 -14.74 2.11
N ASN A 110 -0.95 -15.16 3.33
CA ASN A 110 -0.27 -16.25 4.03
C ASN A 110 -0.42 -17.60 3.31
N SER A 111 -1.54 -17.80 2.61
CA SER A 111 -1.87 -19.05 1.92
C SER A 111 -1.55 -19.06 0.42
N GLY A 112 -1.38 -17.89 -0.21
CA GLY A 112 -1.31 -17.77 -1.68
C GLY A 112 -0.16 -16.91 -2.23
N GLY A 113 0.80 -16.51 -1.40
CA GLY A 113 1.93 -15.70 -1.86
C GLY A 113 1.49 -14.32 -2.36
N LEU A 114 2.11 -13.81 -3.43
CA LEU A 114 1.73 -12.53 -4.04
C LEU A 114 0.41 -12.69 -4.80
N THR A 115 -0.66 -12.07 -4.30
CA THR A 115 -2.02 -12.20 -4.81
C THR A 115 -2.54 -10.83 -5.24
N ALA A 116 -3.00 -10.72 -6.49
CA ALA A 116 -3.74 -9.57 -6.97
C ALA A 116 -5.20 -9.74 -6.57
N LEU A 117 -5.74 -8.77 -5.83
CA LEU A 117 -7.13 -8.77 -5.39
C LEU A 117 -7.84 -7.54 -5.95
N PRO A 118 -9.14 -7.64 -6.30
CA PRO A 118 -9.91 -6.46 -6.65
C PRO A 118 -9.90 -5.49 -5.46
N THR A 119 -10.09 -4.21 -5.72
CA THR A 119 -10.23 -3.28 -4.59
C THR A 119 -11.40 -3.70 -3.71
N LYS A 120 -11.24 -3.56 -2.38
CA LYS A 120 -12.09 -4.17 -1.34
C LYS A 120 -13.60 -3.89 -1.50
N THR A 121 -13.97 -2.84 -2.24
CA THR A 121 -15.35 -2.46 -2.59
C THR A 121 -15.40 -1.81 -3.98
N LYS A 122 -16.55 -1.88 -4.68
CA LYS A 122 -16.77 -1.12 -5.95
C LYS A 122 -16.54 0.39 -5.78
N SER A 123 -16.77 0.93 -4.58
CA SER A 123 -16.50 2.34 -4.25
C SER A 123 -15.01 2.68 -4.16
N SER A 124 -14.13 1.69 -4.08
CA SER A 124 -12.67 1.89 -4.06
C SER A 124 -12.06 1.96 -5.46
N GLU A 125 -12.82 1.54 -6.49
CA GLU A 125 -12.43 1.74 -7.88
C GLU A 125 -12.58 3.21 -8.24
N ARG A 126 -11.45 3.88 -8.47
CA ARG A 126 -11.41 5.31 -8.74
C ARG A 126 -10.47 5.63 -9.88
N ARG A 127 -10.75 6.73 -10.57
CA ARG A 127 -9.81 7.35 -11.50
C ARG A 127 -9.11 8.50 -10.80
N ILE A 128 -7.79 8.57 -10.96
CA ILE A 128 -6.99 9.69 -10.48
C ILE A 128 -6.26 10.36 -11.64
N ALA A 129 -6.05 11.67 -11.53
CA ALA A 129 -5.19 12.39 -12.46
C ALA A 129 -3.72 12.02 -12.21
N LEU A 130 -2.98 11.87 -13.30
CA LEU A 130 -1.54 11.65 -13.29
C LEU A 130 -0.85 12.98 -13.63
N PRO A 131 -0.12 13.58 -12.68
CA PRO A 131 0.68 14.77 -12.96
C PRO A 131 1.73 14.51 -14.04
N THR A 132 2.11 15.56 -14.77
CA THR A 132 3.09 15.47 -15.87
C THR A 132 4.41 14.75 -15.51
N PRO A 133 5.00 14.94 -14.31
CA PRO A 133 6.19 14.17 -13.91
C PRO A 133 5.95 12.66 -13.87
N CYS A 134 4.77 12.23 -13.41
CA CYS A 134 4.38 10.82 -13.40
C CYS A 134 4.23 10.26 -14.81
N LEU A 135 3.59 11.00 -15.72
CA LEU A 135 3.42 10.60 -17.12
C LEU A 135 4.77 10.38 -17.80
N ARG A 136 5.70 11.35 -17.66
CA ARG A 136 7.06 11.24 -18.19
C ARG A 136 7.79 10.01 -17.64
N SER A 137 7.71 9.80 -16.32
CA SER A 137 8.38 8.66 -15.67
C SER A 137 7.80 7.31 -16.13
N LEU A 138 6.47 7.24 -16.29
CA LEU A 138 5.77 6.08 -16.83
C LEU A 138 6.15 5.77 -18.28
N GLU A 139 6.25 6.78 -19.14
CA GLU A 139 6.70 6.59 -20.52
C GLU A 139 8.13 6.05 -20.61
N GLN A 140 9.05 6.63 -19.84
CA GLN A 140 10.42 6.14 -19.75
C GLN A 140 10.48 4.69 -19.26
N HIS A 141 9.67 4.37 -18.26
CA HIS A 141 9.57 3.01 -17.74
C HIS A 141 9.01 2.02 -18.78
N ARG A 142 7.97 2.42 -19.53
CA ARG A 142 7.39 1.60 -20.60
C ARG A 142 8.40 1.29 -21.67
N ASN A 143 9.19 2.28 -22.07
CA ASN A 143 10.24 2.12 -23.08
C ASN A 143 11.36 1.19 -22.57
N ARG A 144 11.76 1.33 -21.29
CA ARG A 144 12.74 0.44 -20.67
C ARG A 144 12.24 -1.02 -20.61
N GLN A 145 11.00 -1.23 -20.17
CA GLN A 145 10.42 -2.58 -20.13
C GLN A 145 10.31 -3.22 -21.53
N ARG A 146 10.02 -2.42 -22.58
CA ARG A 146 9.99 -2.90 -23.96
C ARG A 146 11.36 -3.38 -24.41
N LYS A 147 12.41 -2.59 -24.15
CA LYS A 147 13.80 -2.96 -24.42
C LYS A 147 14.21 -4.25 -23.70
N GLU A 148 13.91 -4.37 -22.41
CA GLU A 148 14.21 -5.59 -21.62
C GLU A 148 13.46 -6.84 -22.09
N ARG A 149 12.31 -6.66 -22.76
CA ARG A 149 11.51 -7.76 -23.33
C ARG A 149 11.98 -8.17 -24.72
N ASP A 150 12.74 -7.32 -25.39
CA ASP A 150 13.33 -7.65 -26.68
C ASP A 150 14.42 -8.72 -26.47
N PRO A 151 14.26 -9.94 -27.02
CA PRO A 151 15.23 -11.02 -26.82
C PRO A 151 16.60 -10.72 -27.44
N THR A 152 16.72 -9.67 -28.27
CA THR A 152 17.96 -9.27 -28.92
C THR A 152 18.82 -8.30 -28.10
N GLU A 153 18.29 -7.69 -27.03
CA GLU A 153 19.08 -6.81 -26.14
C GLU A 153 19.68 -7.58 -24.94
N PRO A 154 20.96 -7.35 -24.59
CA PRO A 154 21.59 -8.01 -23.46
C PRO A 154 20.91 -7.59 -22.15
N ARG A 155 20.36 -8.56 -21.41
CA ARG A 155 19.82 -8.33 -20.06
C ARG A 155 20.93 -7.82 -19.16
N SER A 156 20.91 -6.52 -18.87
CA SER A 156 21.82 -5.92 -17.91
C SER A 156 21.64 -6.59 -16.54
N LYS A 157 22.71 -7.23 -16.05
CA LYS A 157 22.75 -7.78 -14.69
C LYS A 157 22.90 -6.60 -13.71
N GLU A 158 21.94 -6.44 -12.80
CA GLU A 158 22.03 -5.48 -11.69
C GLU A 158 22.97 -6.01 -10.59
N PRO A 159 23.77 -5.15 -9.94
CA PRO A 159 24.49 -5.49 -8.72
C PRO A 159 23.50 -5.57 -7.55
N ARG A 160 23.76 -6.52 -6.64
CA ARG A 160 22.95 -6.79 -5.44
C ARG A 160 22.95 -5.65 -4.44
#